data_AF-A0A939Y2C2-F1
#
_entry.id   AF-A0A939Y2C2-F1
#
_cell.length_a   1.000
_cell.length_b   1.000
_cell.length_c   1.000
_cell.angle_alpha   90.00
_cell.angle_beta   90.00
_cell.angle_gamma   90.00
#
_symmetry.space_group_name_H-M   'P 1'
#
loop_
_entity.id
_entity.type
_entity.pdbx_description
1 polymer ?
#
loop_
_entity_poly.entity_id
_entity_poly.type
_entity_poly.pdbx_seq_one_letter_code
_entity_poly.pdbx_strand_id
1 'polypeptide(L)'
;MRSEKLQDAIGEVRDSFIQDADITAPKKTRVWRKWAAAAACLCLIAGGIAWLVRSGGKPSAEPLPKITVPAYVSEGGYFEGLMYYSADELQNGNPWQEDAGLKTLPVYRNGCYDPAGTGKPYGLSEAEMTEKLTEAAQALGISSDKIERETDISNETLFGIRTLFDGGTLSVSADGSVTCIWSPGRALPENYHFTHTDTSQEEAEAVLGYLAETYASLLDLDRPEPVSWGNYSFDGEFGRSYHIYDAAPDLTEKILNYWFRCAQFAPDDEGSLMLIRLYDGLAKAEKLGDYPLISVAEAREKLLNGQYQTSVPEAMPGEEFIAKAELVYRTGAGEETLLPYYRFYVELEDMARENGLKTFGAYYVPAVKDEYIEGIATYDGRFN
;
A
#
# COMPACT_ATOMS: atom_id res chain seq x y z
N MET A 1 -24.81 -21.28 38.55
CA MET A 1 -23.85 -22.30 39.04
C MET A 1 -22.46 -21.86 38.58
N ARG A 2 -21.77 -21.02 39.36
CA ARG A 2 -20.67 -21.35 40.32
C ARG A 2 -19.47 -21.97 39.60
N SER A 3 -18.38 -21.29 39.25
CA SER A 3 -17.42 -20.44 40.01
C SER A 3 -16.65 -21.12 41.17
N GLU A 4 -16.72 -22.45 41.33
CA GLU A 4 -16.12 -23.12 42.51
C GLU A 4 -15.27 -24.37 42.16
N LYS A 5 -14.88 -24.60 40.90
CA LYS A 5 -14.19 -25.87 40.55
C LYS A 5 -12.89 -25.78 39.75
N LEU A 6 -12.27 -24.61 39.67
CA LEU A 6 -10.87 -24.54 39.21
C LEU A 6 -10.03 -23.59 40.08
N GLN A 7 -10.34 -23.58 41.38
CA GLN A 7 -9.50 -23.01 42.44
C GLN A 7 -8.67 -24.11 43.16
N ASP A 8 -8.70 -25.36 42.69
CA ASP A 8 -8.07 -26.51 43.36
C ASP A 8 -6.83 -27.08 42.63
N ALA A 9 -6.09 -26.23 41.91
CA ALA A 9 -4.80 -26.61 41.34
C ALA A 9 -3.69 -25.59 41.66
N ILE A 10 -3.72 -25.04 42.88
CA ILE A 10 -2.56 -24.35 43.48
C ILE A 10 -2.15 -25.10 44.75
N GLY A 11 -0.88 -25.48 44.79
CA GLY A 11 -0.16 -25.98 45.97
C GLY A 11 0.88 -26.99 45.53
N GLU A 12 2.19 -26.85 45.73
CA GLU A 12 3.06 -25.92 46.46
C GLU A 12 4.41 -25.98 45.70
N VAL A 13 5.27 -24.96 45.68
CA VAL A 13 6.33 -24.72 46.67
C VAL A 13 6.90 -23.30 46.48
N ARG A 14 7.17 -22.67 47.63
CA ARG A 14 7.61 -21.29 47.89
C ARG A 14 9.07 -20.96 47.53
N ASP A 15 9.26 -19.66 47.27
CA ASP A 15 10.27 -18.71 47.75
C ASP A 15 11.67 -19.18 48.21
N SER A 16 12.68 -18.60 47.56
CA SER A 16 13.88 -17.97 48.17
C SER A 16 14.67 -17.30 47.01
N PHE A 17 15.13 -16.05 46.98
CA PHE A 17 15.58 -15.08 47.99
C PHE A 17 15.32 -13.63 47.51
N ILE A 18 15.13 -12.71 48.47
CA ILE A 18 15.09 -11.25 48.31
C ILE A 18 16.44 -10.63 48.73
N GLN A 19 16.71 -9.42 48.21
CA GLN A 19 17.73 -8.40 48.56
C GLN A 19 19.08 -8.54 47.84
N ASP A 20 19.60 -7.53 47.14
CA ASP A 20 19.77 -6.14 47.57
C ASP A 20 19.47 -5.06 46.50
N ALA A 21 18.92 -3.95 46.96
CA ALA A 21 18.97 -2.65 46.29
C ALA A 21 19.67 -1.67 47.22
N ASP A 22 20.72 -0.98 46.75
CA ASP A 22 21.10 0.31 47.31
C ASP A 22 21.74 1.27 46.27
N ILE A 23 20.89 2.20 45.85
CA ILE A 23 21.04 3.64 45.56
C ILE A 23 22.47 4.24 45.44
N THR A 24 22.79 4.86 44.29
CA THR A 24 22.91 6.33 44.08
C THR A 24 23.76 6.65 42.84
N ALA A 25 23.21 7.42 41.90
CA ALA A 25 23.98 8.14 40.88
C ALA A 25 23.56 9.62 40.87
N PRO A 26 24.48 10.59 40.96
CA PRO A 26 24.13 11.99 41.11
C PRO A 26 23.74 12.65 39.78
N LYS A 27 22.66 13.44 39.82
CA LYS A 27 22.20 14.35 38.77
C LYS A 27 23.31 15.34 38.39
N LYS A 28 23.61 15.44 37.10
CA LYS A 28 24.38 16.56 36.51
C LYS A 28 23.50 17.32 35.53
N THR A 29 23.12 18.54 35.90
CA THR A 29 22.62 19.58 34.99
C THR A 29 23.75 19.99 34.05
N ARG A 30 23.54 19.94 32.73
CA ARG A 30 24.53 20.44 31.77
C ARG A 30 23.91 21.47 30.83
N VAL A 31 24.36 22.70 31.07
CA VAL A 31 24.01 23.94 30.38
C VAL A 31 24.47 23.90 28.93
N TRP A 32 23.58 24.38 28.06
CA TRP A 32 23.76 24.66 26.63
C TRP A 32 24.96 25.59 26.40
N ARG A 33 25.94 25.15 25.61
CA ARG A 33 26.95 26.03 25.01
C ARG A 33 27.07 25.74 23.53
N LYS A 34 26.36 26.55 22.74
CA LYS A 34 26.59 26.75 21.31
C LYS A 34 27.99 27.37 21.12
N TRP A 35 28.59 27.11 19.96
CA TRP A 35 29.83 27.69 19.42
C TRP A 35 31.16 27.00 19.81
N ALA A 36 31.45 25.84 19.19
CA ALA A 36 32.82 25.33 19.03
C ALA A 36 32.95 24.28 17.88
N ALA A 37 32.26 24.47 16.75
CA ALA A 37 32.30 23.51 15.62
C ALA A 37 32.70 24.13 14.26
N ALA A 38 33.19 25.38 14.24
CA ALA A 38 33.48 26.07 12.97
C ALA A 38 34.93 25.95 12.46
N ALA A 39 35.84 25.34 13.23
CA ALA A 39 37.25 25.18 12.82
C ALA A 39 37.66 23.74 12.43
N ALA A 40 36.83 22.74 12.74
CA ALA A 40 37.11 21.33 12.40
C ALA A 40 36.59 20.92 11.00
N CYS A 41 35.71 21.72 10.39
CA CYS A 41 35.10 21.39 9.09
C CYS A 41 36.02 21.64 7.89
N LEU A 42 37.03 22.53 7.99
CA LEU A 42 37.89 22.88 6.85
C LEU A 42 38.98 21.82 6.56
N CYS A 43 39.43 21.06 7.55
CA CYS A 43 40.42 19.99 7.33
C CYS A 43 39.79 18.69 6.79
N LEU A 44 38.50 18.45 7.06
CA LEU A 44 37.78 17.27 6.55
C LEU A 44 37.40 17.42 5.06
N ILE A 45 37.14 18.63 4.59
CA ILE A 45 36.80 18.90 3.18
C ILE A 45 38.02 18.67 2.26
N ALA A 46 39.21 19.13 2.66
CA ALA A 46 40.43 18.95 1.87
C ALA A 46 40.92 17.49 1.82
N GLY A 47 40.76 16.73 2.92
CA GLY A 47 41.06 15.29 2.96
C GLY A 47 40.04 14.45 2.18
N GLY A 48 38.76 14.83 2.21
CA GLY A 48 37.68 14.15 1.49
C GLY A 48 37.81 14.24 -0.04
N ILE A 49 38.20 15.41 -0.56
CA ILE A 49 38.40 15.61 -2.01
C ILE A 49 39.60 14.79 -2.53
N ALA A 50 40.69 14.68 -1.75
CA ALA A 50 41.85 13.89 -2.13
C ALA A 50 41.60 12.36 -2.09
N TRP A 51 40.66 11.90 -1.26
CA TRP A 51 40.21 10.50 -1.26
C TRP A 51 39.24 10.21 -2.41
N LEU A 52 38.30 11.13 -2.72
CA LEU A 52 37.34 10.95 -3.81
C LEU A 52 38.01 10.82 -5.20
N VAL A 53 39.11 11.54 -5.44
CA VAL A 53 39.86 11.49 -6.71
C VAL A 53 40.73 10.22 -6.81
N ARG A 54 41.08 9.58 -5.69
CA ARG A 54 41.89 8.35 -5.65
C ARG A 54 41.05 7.06 -5.62
N SER A 55 39.80 7.16 -5.16
CA SER A 55 38.80 6.09 -5.16
C SER A 55 38.02 6.02 -6.48
N GLY A 56 38.70 6.18 -7.62
CA GLY A 56 38.15 5.93 -8.95
C GLY A 56 37.84 4.45 -9.20
N GLY A 57 37.18 3.78 -8.25
CA GLY A 57 36.51 2.53 -8.47
C GLY A 57 35.43 2.78 -9.52
N LYS A 58 35.57 2.12 -10.67
CA LYS A 58 34.46 1.96 -11.61
C LYS A 58 33.22 1.54 -10.79
N PRO A 59 32.04 2.15 -10.98
CA PRO A 59 30.82 1.55 -10.47
C PRO A 59 30.70 0.18 -11.13
N SER A 60 31.03 -0.87 -10.38
CA SER A 60 30.60 -2.22 -10.71
C SER A 60 29.12 -2.26 -10.38
N ALA A 61 28.28 -1.79 -11.30
CA ALA A 61 26.87 -2.10 -11.28
C ALA A 61 26.80 -3.62 -11.44
N GLU A 62 26.52 -4.34 -10.36
CA GLU A 62 26.10 -5.73 -10.51
C GLU A 62 24.96 -5.76 -11.52
N PRO A 63 24.98 -6.70 -12.48
CA PRO A 63 23.93 -6.77 -13.49
C PRO A 63 22.58 -6.94 -12.79
N LEU A 64 21.58 -6.13 -13.18
CA LEU A 64 20.23 -6.27 -12.66
C LEU A 64 19.76 -7.72 -12.86
N PRO A 65 19.19 -8.37 -11.83
CA PRO A 65 18.72 -9.72 -11.96
C PRO A 65 17.60 -9.79 -12.99
N LYS A 66 17.45 -10.95 -13.63
CA LYS A 66 16.28 -11.23 -14.44
C LYS A 66 15.05 -11.38 -13.52
N ILE A 67 13.89 -10.94 -13.99
CA ILE A 67 12.63 -11.00 -13.24
C ILE A 67 11.61 -11.88 -13.96
N THR A 68 10.88 -12.67 -13.19
CA THR A 68 9.71 -13.40 -13.66
C THR A 68 8.49 -12.52 -13.51
N VAL A 69 7.70 -12.37 -14.57
CA VAL A 69 6.41 -11.66 -14.50
C VAL A 69 5.42 -12.56 -13.77
N PRO A 70 4.86 -12.16 -12.62
CA PRO A 70 3.84 -12.94 -11.92
C PRO A 70 2.65 -13.20 -12.83
N ALA A 71 2.08 -14.40 -12.74
CA ALA A 71 0.83 -14.70 -13.41
C ALA A 71 -0.25 -13.72 -12.92
N TYR A 72 -1.14 -13.32 -13.83
CA TYR A 72 -2.37 -12.67 -13.42
C TYR A 72 -3.35 -13.76 -13.04
N VAL A 73 -3.89 -13.72 -11.83
CA VAL A 73 -4.92 -14.67 -11.38
C VAL A 73 -6.14 -13.84 -11.00
N SER A 74 -7.23 -14.01 -11.73
CA SER A 74 -8.48 -13.36 -11.35
C SER A 74 -9.13 -14.12 -10.20
N GLU A 75 -9.28 -13.47 -9.06
CA GLU A 75 -10.00 -14.06 -7.92
C GLU A 75 -11.52 -13.91 -8.10
N GLY A 76 -12.27 -14.98 -7.82
CA GLY A 76 -13.74 -14.90 -7.70
C GLY A 76 -14.56 -14.97 -9.00
N GLY A 77 -13.96 -15.27 -10.15
CA GLY A 77 -14.70 -15.47 -11.41
C GLY A 77 -15.23 -14.19 -12.07
N TYR A 78 -14.86 -13.03 -11.54
CA TYR A 78 -15.08 -11.72 -12.16
C TYR A 78 -13.81 -11.27 -12.88
N PHE A 79 -13.88 -10.16 -13.60
CA PHE A 79 -12.70 -9.51 -14.16
C PHE A 79 -12.60 -8.06 -13.69
N GLU A 80 -11.39 -7.51 -13.70
CA GLU A 80 -11.15 -6.09 -13.42
C GLU A 80 -11.74 -5.22 -14.54
N GLY A 81 -12.91 -4.65 -14.27
CA GLY A 81 -13.60 -3.71 -15.13
C GLY A 81 -14.18 -2.56 -14.33
N LEU A 82 -14.13 -1.36 -14.89
CA LEU A 82 -14.78 -0.17 -14.34
C LEU A 82 -15.93 0.25 -15.24
N MET A 83 -16.97 0.84 -14.66
CA MET A 83 -18.12 1.32 -15.42
C MET A 83 -18.26 2.84 -15.32
N TYR A 84 -18.40 3.51 -16.46
CA TYR A 84 -18.60 4.96 -16.59
C TYR A 84 -19.46 5.29 -17.81
N TYR A 85 -20.05 6.48 -17.85
CA TYR A 85 -20.80 6.94 -19.03
C TYR A 85 -19.86 7.45 -20.14
N SER A 86 -18.66 7.88 -19.77
CA SER A 86 -17.61 8.33 -20.69
C SER A 86 -16.21 7.94 -20.21
N ALA A 87 -15.27 7.87 -21.15
CA ALA A 87 -13.85 7.65 -20.84
C ALA A 87 -13.22 8.81 -20.05
N ASP A 88 -13.75 10.02 -20.18
CA ASP A 88 -13.23 11.22 -19.51
C ASP A 88 -13.36 11.13 -17.97
N GLU A 89 -14.29 10.31 -17.48
CA GLU A 89 -14.55 10.05 -16.07
C GLU A 89 -13.57 9.04 -15.44
N LEU A 90 -12.70 8.39 -16.24
CA LEU A 90 -11.66 7.48 -15.76
C LEU A 90 -10.54 8.26 -15.04
N GLN A 91 -10.87 8.94 -13.95
CA GLN A 91 -9.96 9.71 -13.11
C GLN A 91 -9.85 9.04 -11.75
N ASN A 92 -8.62 8.68 -11.36
CA ASN A 92 -8.36 8.02 -10.09
C ASN A 92 -7.25 8.67 -9.26
N GLY A 93 -6.70 9.80 -9.73
CA GLY A 93 -5.62 10.50 -9.05
C GLY A 93 -4.24 9.85 -9.18
N ASN A 94 -4.07 8.87 -10.09
CA ASN A 94 -2.74 8.32 -10.40
C ASN A 94 -1.77 9.48 -10.76
N PRO A 95 -0.60 9.58 -10.09
CA PRO A 95 0.31 10.70 -10.27
C PRO A 95 1.10 10.67 -11.59
N TRP A 96 1.08 9.56 -12.33
CA TRP A 96 1.76 9.44 -13.60
C TRP A 96 0.94 10.01 -14.77
N GLN A 97 1.65 10.63 -15.72
CA GLN A 97 1.12 11.12 -17.00
C GLN A 97 2.01 10.61 -18.13
N GLU A 98 1.46 10.46 -19.36
CA GLU A 98 2.18 9.84 -20.47
C GLU A 98 3.50 10.55 -20.84
N ASP A 99 3.59 11.86 -20.62
CA ASP A 99 4.75 12.69 -20.92
C ASP A 99 5.76 12.81 -19.76
N ALA A 100 5.53 12.10 -18.64
CA ALA A 100 6.37 12.15 -17.43
C ALA A 100 7.85 11.77 -17.67
N GLY A 101 8.15 11.06 -18.77
CA GLY A 101 9.52 10.81 -19.20
C GLY A 101 10.34 9.90 -18.28
N LEU A 102 9.71 9.17 -17.35
CA LEU A 102 10.35 8.21 -16.45
C LEU A 102 11.15 7.17 -17.25
N LYS A 103 12.40 6.96 -16.84
CA LYS A 103 13.32 6.01 -17.51
C LYS A 103 13.51 4.72 -16.76
N THR A 104 13.33 4.76 -15.45
CA THR A 104 13.48 3.61 -14.58
C THR A 104 12.43 3.67 -13.48
N LEU A 105 11.98 2.51 -13.01
CA LEU A 105 11.24 2.39 -11.76
C LEU A 105 11.78 1.19 -10.95
N PRO A 106 11.65 1.23 -9.63
CA PRO A 106 12.13 0.16 -8.79
C PRO A 106 11.27 -1.11 -8.94
N VAL A 107 11.91 -2.26 -8.89
CA VAL A 107 11.24 -3.56 -8.77
C VAL A 107 11.62 -4.16 -7.43
N TYR A 108 10.66 -4.81 -6.79
CA TYR A 108 10.85 -5.42 -5.49
C TYR A 108 10.47 -6.90 -5.50
N ARG A 109 11.17 -7.69 -4.70
CA ARG A 109 10.66 -8.98 -4.23
C ARG A 109 9.73 -8.72 -3.06
N ASN A 110 8.50 -9.24 -3.15
CA ASN A 110 7.50 -9.06 -2.12
C ASN A 110 7.78 -9.99 -0.93
N GLY A 111 8.27 -9.45 0.17
CA GLY A 111 8.46 -10.22 1.41
C GLY A 111 7.16 -10.65 2.08
N CYS A 112 6.02 -10.14 1.61
CA CYS A 112 4.69 -10.48 2.12
C CYS A 112 3.89 -11.44 1.24
N TYR A 113 4.54 -11.99 0.20
CA TYR A 113 3.95 -12.95 -0.72
C TYR A 113 3.45 -14.21 0.00
N ASP A 114 2.25 -14.66 -0.38
CA ASP A 114 1.63 -15.91 0.06
C ASP A 114 1.83 -16.99 -1.02
N PRO A 115 2.88 -17.83 -0.89
CA PRO A 115 3.13 -18.90 -1.85
C PRO A 115 2.06 -20.01 -1.81
N ALA A 116 1.24 -20.08 -0.77
CA ALA A 116 0.18 -21.07 -0.63
C ALA A 116 -1.13 -20.62 -1.32
N GLY A 117 -1.23 -19.36 -1.76
CA GLY A 117 -2.42 -18.84 -2.43
C GLY A 117 -3.67 -18.81 -1.55
N THR A 118 -3.49 -18.64 -0.24
CA THR A 118 -4.58 -18.58 0.75
C THR A 118 -5.16 -17.17 0.92
N GLY A 119 -4.51 -16.17 0.33
CA GLY A 119 -4.84 -14.75 0.47
C GLY A 119 -4.39 -14.15 1.80
N LYS A 120 -3.50 -14.83 2.54
CA LYS A 120 -3.03 -14.39 3.86
C LYS A 120 -1.59 -13.93 3.78
N PRO A 121 -1.27 -12.68 4.15
CA PRO A 121 0.09 -12.19 4.05
C PRO A 121 1.01 -12.87 5.06
N TYR A 122 2.27 -13.01 4.67
CA TYR A 122 3.41 -13.34 5.52
C TYR A 122 4.27 -12.07 5.64
N GLY A 123 5.31 -12.04 6.47
CA GLY A 123 6.26 -10.92 6.45
C GLY A 123 6.68 -10.42 7.83
N LEU A 124 5.89 -9.54 8.44
CA LEU A 124 6.21 -8.98 9.75
C LEU A 124 6.20 -10.06 10.84
N SER A 125 7.19 -9.98 11.71
CA SER A 125 7.21 -10.74 12.95
C SER A 125 6.14 -10.23 13.92
N GLU A 126 5.77 -11.04 14.89
CA GLU A 126 4.85 -10.62 15.95
C GLU A 126 5.34 -9.38 16.70
N ALA A 127 6.65 -9.25 16.92
CA ALA A 127 7.23 -8.09 17.60
C ALA A 127 7.07 -6.81 16.76
N GLU A 128 7.34 -6.87 15.45
CA GLU A 128 7.15 -5.74 14.54
C GLU A 128 5.67 -5.34 14.42
N MET A 129 4.76 -6.33 14.35
CA MET A 129 3.33 -6.03 14.35
C MET A 129 2.88 -5.41 15.69
N THR A 130 3.45 -5.87 16.81
CA THR A 130 3.11 -5.36 18.15
C THR A 130 3.56 -3.91 18.32
N GLU A 131 4.74 -3.57 17.82
CA GLU A 131 5.25 -2.20 17.77
C GLU A 131 4.30 -1.30 16.97
N LYS A 132 4.00 -1.67 15.71
CA LYS A 132 3.06 -0.93 14.85
C LYS A 132 1.67 -0.78 15.49
N LEU A 133 1.13 -1.85 16.09
CA LEU A 133 -0.17 -1.79 16.76
C LEU A 133 -0.14 -0.82 17.93
N THR A 134 0.94 -0.81 18.71
CA THR A 134 1.10 0.07 19.87
C THR A 134 1.25 1.54 19.45
N GLU A 135 2.01 1.82 18.41
CA GLU A 135 2.15 3.16 17.84
C GLU A 135 0.81 3.69 17.33
N ALA A 136 0.07 2.88 16.55
CA ALA A 136 -1.25 3.24 16.05
C ALA A 136 -2.26 3.43 17.19
N ALA A 137 -2.23 2.56 18.21
CA ALA A 137 -3.07 2.69 19.39
C ALA A 137 -2.78 4.00 20.13
N GLN A 138 -1.50 4.35 20.30
CA GLN A 138 -1.09 5.61 20.91
C GLN A 138 -1.58 6.82 20.11
N ALA A 139 -1.42 6.81 18.78
CA ALA A 139 -1.86 7.89 17.90
C ALA A 139 -3.39 8.09 17.93
N LEU A 140 -4.15 7.01 18.13
CA LEU A 140 -5.61 7.03 18.22
C LEU A 140 -6.16 7.22 19.64
N GLY A 141 -5.31 7.17 20.67
CA GLY A 141 -5.75 7.19 22.08
C GLY A 141 -6.50 5.91 22.50
N ILE A 142 -6.17 4.77 21.89
CA ILE A 142 -6.76 3.46 22.13
C ILE A 142 -5.87 2.67 23.12
N SER A 143 -6.47 1.88 24.02
CA SER A 143 -5.72 0.90 24.82
C SER A 143 -5.38 -0.34 23.99
N SER A 144 -4.14 -0.80 24.08
CA SER A 144 -3.63 -2.04 23.47
C SER A 144 -3.21 -3.09 24.53
N ASP A 145 -3.79 -3.02 25.73
CA ASP A 145 -3.39 -3.87 26.87
C ASP A 145 -3.60 -5.38 26.62
N LYS A 146 -4.53 -5.73 25.72
CA LYS A 146 -4.82 -7.10 25.34
C LYS A 146 -4.73 -7.26 23.83
N ILE A 147 -3.68 -7.96 23.39
CA ILE A 147 -3.45 -8.29 21.98
C ILE A 147 -3.79 -9.77 21.76
N GLU A 148 -4.60 -10.03 20.73
CA GLU A 148 -4.96 -11.36 20.25
C GLU A 148 -4.24 -11.65 18.94
N ARG A 149 -3.81 -12.90 18.77
CA ARG A 149 -3.19 -13.39 17.53
C ARG A 149 -4.26 -13.81 16.53
N GLU A 150 -4.02 -13.54 15.25
CA GLU A 150 -4.81 -14.02 14.14
C GLU A 150 -3.98 -15.02 13.34
N THR A 151 -4.40 -16.29 13.41
CA THR A 151 -3.68 -17.40 12.79
C THR A 151 -4.55 -18.15 11.80
N ASP A 152 -3.90 -18.85 10.86
CA ASP A 152 -4.58 -19.76 9.95
C ASP A 152 -5.31 -20.91 10.66
N ILE A 153 -6.05 -21.72 9.90
CA ILE A 153 -6.90 -22.79 10.45
C ILE A 153 -6.06 -23.86 11.18
N SER A 154 -4.80 -24.06 10.76
CA SER A 154 -3.84 -24.94 11.43
C SER A 154 -3.23 -24.31 12.70
N ASN A 155 -3.41 -23.01 12.92
CA ASN A 155 -2.77 -22.20 13.97
C ASN A 155 -1.24 -22.19 13.89
N GLU A 156 -0.68 -22.40 12.69
CA GLU A 156 0.76 -22.45 12.46
C GLU A 156 1.27 -21.12 11.92
N THR A 157 0.47 -20.46 11.08
CA THR A 157 0.82 -19.17 10.48
C THR A 157 0.15 -18.04 11.23
N LEU A 158 0.95 -17.11 11.74
CA LEU A 158 0.47 -15.80 12.22
C LEU A 158 0.39 -14.84 11.02
N PHE A 159 -0.83 -14.38 10.68
CA PHE A 159 -1.04 -13.42 9.59
C PHE A 159 -1.48 -12.04 10.10
N GLY A 160 -1.72 -11.89 11.40
CA GLY A 160 -2.06 -10.62 12.00
C GLY A 160 -2.19 -10.69 13.52
N ILE A 161 -2.37 -9.52 14.12
CA ILE A 161 -2.73 -9.36 15.51
C ILE A 161 -3.81 -8.28 15.62
N ARG A 162 -4.60 -8.31 16.69
CA ARG A 162 -5.62 -7.30 16.96
C ARG A 162 -5.79 -7.01 18.43
N THR A 163 -6.32 -5.83 18.74
CA THR A 163 -6.84 -5.48 20.06
C THR A 163 -8.28 -4.98 19.91
N LEU A 164 -9.10 -5.28 20.91
CA LEU A 164 -10.47 -4.79 21.02
C LEU A 164 -10.49 -3.64 22.02
N PHE A 165 -11.19 -2.56 21.67
CA PHE A 165 -11.38 -1.42 22.54
C PHE A 165 -12.86 -1.03 22.61
N ASP A 166 -13.20 -0.17 23.56
CA ASP A 166 -14.58 0.34 23.66
C ASP A 166 -14.90 1.19 22.44
N GLY A 167 -15.74 0.64 21.54
CA GLY A 167 -16.11 1.26 20.28
C GLY A 167 -15.45 0.71 19.02
N GLY A 168 -14.63 -0.36 19.08
CA GLY A 168 -14.08 -0.93 17.86
C GLY A 168 -12.96 -1.97 17.98
N THR A 169 -12.28 -2.19 16.85
CA THR A 169 -11.11 -3.07 16.69
C THR A 169 -9.96 -2.30 16.05
N LEU A 170 -8.74 -2.56 16.52
CA LEU A 170 -7.50 -2.15 15.86
C LEU A 170 -6.69 -3.41 15.55
N SER A 171 -6.29 -3.59 14.29
CA SER A 171 -5.50 -4.74 13.85
C SER A 171 -4.30 -4.32 13.02
N VAL A 172 -3.28 -5.18 13.03
CA VAL A 172 -2.11 -5.11 12.16
C VAL A 172 -1.95 -6.46 11.48
N SER A 173 -1.91 -6.46 10.16
CA SER A 173 -1.64 -7.67 9.36
C SER A 173 -0.15 -7.82 9.08
N ALA A 174 0.28 -9.03 8.76
CA ALA A 174 1.69 -9.35 8.54
C ALA A 174 2.29 -8.66 7.30
N ASP A 175 1.46 -8.08 6.42
CA ASP A 175 1.90 -7.21 5.33
C ASP A 175 2.25 -5.79 5.77
N GLY A 176 2.01 -5.44 7.04
CA GLY A 176 2.24 -4.12 7.60
C GLY A 176 1.04 -3.18 7.53
N SER A 177 -0.09 -3.62 6.97
CA SER A 177 -1.31 -2.83 7.01
C SER A 177 -1.86 -2.70 8.43
N VAL A 178 -2.36 -1.50 8.74
CA VAL A 178 -2.99 -1.18 10.03
C VAL A 178 -4.44 -0.85 9.76
N THR A 179 -5.39 -1.52 10.41
CA THR A 179 -6.82 -1.26 10.22
C THR A 179 -7.48 -0.92 11.56
N CYS A 180 -8.10 0.24 11.65
CA CYS A 180 -9.00 0.60 12.74
C CYS A 180 -10.45 0.61 12.22
N ILE A 181 -11.33 -0.12 12.89
CA ILE A 181 -12.76 -0.18 12.59
C ILE A 181 -13.53 0.25 13.84
N TRP A 182 -14.35 1.29 13.72
CA TRP A 182 -15.30 1.70 14.74
C TRP A 182 -16.67 1.06 14.53
N SER A 183 -17.32 0.69 15.63
CA SER A 183 -18.70 0.20 15.64
C SER A 183 -19.40 0.62 16.94
N PRO A 184 -20.33 1.59 16.90
CA PRO A 184 -20.75 2.37 15.72
C PRO A 184 -19.64 3.29 15.19
N GLY A 185 -19.78 3.81 13.96
CA GLY A 185 -18.83 4.76 13.38
C GLY A 185 -18.72 6.06 14.16
N ARG A 186 -17.63 6.80 13.94
CA ARG A 186 -17.38 8.10 14.58
C ARG A 186 -18.02 9.22 13.77
N ALA A 187 -19.01 9.90 14.37
CA ALA A 187 -19.66 11.03 13.75
C ALA A 187 -18.65 12.12 13.33
N LEU A 188 -18.81 12.63 12.12
CA LEU A 188 -18.09 13.79 11.61
C LEU A 188 -18.84 15.09 11.97
N PRO A 189 -18.18 16.25 11.95
CA PRO A 189 -18.87 17.54 12.04
C PRO A 189 -19.97 17.68 10.96
N GLU A 190 -21.09 18.30 11.31
CA GLU A 190 -22.30 18.38 10.46
C GLU A 190 -22.08 19.03 9.08
N ASN A 191 -20.99 19.76 8.89
CA ASN A 191 -20.65 20.41 7.62
C ASN A 191 -19.91 19.50 6.63
N TYR A 192 -19.60 18.25 7.00
CA TYR A 192 -18.98 17.28 6.11
C TYR A 192 -20.00 16.25 5.64
N HIS A 193 -20.01 16.01 4.34
CA HIS A 193 -20.77 14.93 3.72
C HIS A 193 -19.79 13.82 3.33
N PHE A 194 -20.03 12.61 3.85
CA PHE A 194 -19.10 11.49 3.75
C PHE A 194 -19.86 10.18 3.65
N THR A 195 -20.18 9.76 2.43
CA THR A 195 -20.99 8.56 2.18
C THR A 195 -20.38 7.74 1.05
N HIS A 196 -20.75 6.47 0.95
CA HIS A 196 -20.29 5.62 -0.15
C HIS A 196 -20.84 6.09 -1.51
N THR A 197 -22.03 6.69 -1.51
CA THR A 197 -22.72 7.19 -2.70
C THR A 197 -23.27 8.58 -2.39
N ASP A 198 -23.57 9.41 -3.40
CA ASP A 198 -24.12 10.77 -3.24
C ASP A 198 -23.17 11.84 -2.66
N THR A 199 -21.87 11.55 -2.52
CA THR A 199 -20.86 12.57 -2.22
C THR A 199 -20.24 13.15 -3.50
N SER A 200 -20.23 14.49 -3.63
CA SER A 200 -19.56 15.21 -4.72
C SER A 200 -18.03 15.17 -4.60
N GLN A 201 -17.33 15.59 -5.66
CA GLN A 201 -15.86 15.64 -5.62
C GLN A 201 -15.35 16.67 -4.61
N GLU A 202 -15.96 17.85 -4.57
CA GLU A 202 -15.59 18.93 -3.66
C GLU A 202 -15.85 18.56 -2.20
N GLU A 203 -16.94 17.86 -1.90
CA GLU A 203 -17.22 17.34 -0.56
C GLU A 203 -16.21 16.26 -0.15
N ALA A 204 -15.85 15.37 -1.09
CA ALA A 204 -14.84 14.35 -0.86
C ALA A 204 -13.47 14.95 -0.53
N GLU A 205 -13.06 15.99 -1.25
CA GLU A 205 -11.82 16.73 -0.97
C GLU A 205 -11.88 17.43 0.39
N ALA A 206 -13.01 18.05 0.73
CA ALA A 206 -13.19 18.73 2.01
C ALA A 206 -13.10 17.76 3.20
N VAL A 207 -13.78 16.60 3.12
CA VAL A 207 -13.73 15.61 4.21
C VAL A 207 -12.36 14.95 4.32
N LEU A 208 -11.70 14.65 3.19
CA LEU A 208 -10.34 14.10 3.21
C LEU A 208 -9.35 15.09 3.84
N GLY A 209 -9.48 16.39 3.57
CA GLY A 209 -8.69 17.42 4.25
C GLY A 209 -8.89 17.42 5.77
N TYR A 210 -10.14 17.32 6.23
CA TYR A 210 -10.46 17.21 7.65
C TYR A 210 -9.87 15.94 8.28
N LEU A 211 -10.01 14.79 7.59
CA LEU A 211 -9.49 13.51 8.07
C LEU A 211 -7.96 13.51 8.11
N ALA A 212 -7.29 14.14 7.14
CA ALA A 212 -5.84 14.32 7.14
C ALA A 212 -5.36 15.07 8.39
N GLU A 213 -6.00 16.19 8.72
CA GLU A 213 -5.66 16.99 9.88
C GLU A 213 -5.99 16.27 11.19
N THR A 214 -7.17 15.65 11.26
CA THR A 214 -7.67 14.98 12.47
C THR A 214 -6.82 13.76 12.85
N TYR A 215 -6.33 13.02 11.85
CA TYR A 215 -5.55 11.81 12.04
C TYR A 215 -4.06 11.98 11.69
N ALA A 216 -3.55 13.22 11.61
CA ALA A 216 -2.18 13.51 11.19
C ALA A 216 -1.11 12.69 11.94
N SER A 217 -1.27 12.50 13.25
CA SER A 217 -0.33 11.71 14.06
C SER A 217 -0.35 10.21 13.76
N LEU A 218 -1.47 9.67 13.27
CA LEU A 218 -1.57 8.29 12.82
C LEU A 218 -1.05 8.13 11.38
N LEU A 219 -1.34 9.13 10.53
CA LEU A 219 -0.98 9.12 9.12
C LEU A 219 0.52 9.32 8.90
N ASP A 220 1.15 10.18 9.70
CA ASP A 220 2.58 10.52 9.62
C ASP A 220 3.03 10.89 8.18
N LEU A 221 2.23 11.71 7.50
CA LEU A 221 2.49 12.19 6.14
C LEU A 221 3.05 13.61 6.17
N ASP A 222 4.11 13.86 5.42
CA ASP A 222 4.70 15.20 5.27
C ASP A 222 3.86 16.07 4.31
N ARG A 223 3.32 15.46 3.25
CA ARG A 223 2.55 16.14 2.21
C ARG A 223 1.27 15.36 1.86
N PRO A 224 0.25 15.39 2.73
CA PRO A 224 -0.97 14.66 2.48
C PRO A 224 -1.67 15.18 1.21
N GLU A 225 -1.90 14.28 0.26
CA GLU A 225 -2.64 14.55 -0.98
C GLU A 225 -3.95 13.73 -0.98
N PRO A 226 -5.11 14.39 -0.91
CA PRO A 226 -6.40 13.75 -1.06
C PRO A 226 -6.59 13.13 -2.45
N VAL A 227 -7.13 11.91 -2.49
CA VAL A 227 -7.57 11.26 -3.71
C VAL A 227 -8.93 10.64 -3.47
N SER A 228 -9.90 11.06 -4.28
CA SER A 228 -11.20 10.40 -4.36
C SER A 228 -11.45 9.94 -5.78
N TRP A 229 -11.94 8.71 -5.90
CA TRP A 229 -12.26 8.06 -7.15
C TRP A 229 -13.34 7.01 -6.91
N GLY A 230 -13.90 6.46 -7.98
CA GLY A 230 -15.01 5.54 -7.87
C GLY A 230 -15.50 5.13 -9.25
N ASN A 231 -16.48 4.24 -9.32
CA ASN A 231 -17.11 3.88 -10.57
C ASN A 231 -18.58 3.57 -10.33
N TYR A 232 -19.34 3.44 -11.41
CA TYR A 232 -20.74 3.09 -11.32
C TYR A 232 -20.93 1.58 -11.09
N SER A 233 -21.95 1.25 -10.31
CA SER A 233 -22.51 -0.10 -10.24
C SER A 233 -23.30 -0.42 -11.51
N PHE A 234 -23.73 -1.69 -11.65
CA PHE A 234 -24.61 -2.09 -12.75
C PHE A 234 -25.97 -1.35 -12.78
N ASP A 235 -26.39 -0.83 -11.63
CA ASP A 235 -27.63 -0.05 -11.47
C ASP A 235 -27.42 1.45 -11.76
N GLY A 236 -26.19 1.86 -12.08
CA GLY A 236 -25.85 3.25 -12.38
C GLY A 236 -25.67 4.13 -11.15
N GLU A 237 -25.42 3.54 -9.98
CA GLU A 237 -25.09 4.26 -8.75
C GLU A 237 -23.56 4.41 -8.62
N PHE A 238 -23.07 5.64 -8.42
CA PHE A 238 -21.63 5.89 -8.29
C PHE A 238 -21.15 5.55 -6.87
N GLY A 239 -20.28 4.56 -6.76
CA GLY A 239 -19.60 4.21 -5.52
C GLY A 239 -18.27 4.93 -5.39
N ARG A 240 -18.04 5.62 -4.28
CA ARG A 240 -16.87 6.45 -4.01
C ARG A 240 -15.90 5.81 -3.03
N SER A 241 -14.63 6.01 -3.29
CA SER A 241 -13.48 5.67 -2.47
C SER A 241 -12.72 6.91 -2.01
N TYR A 242 -12.13 6.84 -0.82
CA TYR A 242 -11.48 7.95 -0.13
C TYR A 242 -10.08 7.55 0.32
N HIS A 243 -9.07 8.17 -0.28
CA HIS A 243 -7.67 7.85 -0.03
C HIS A 243 -6.85 9.12 0.21
N ILE A 244 -5.76 8.96 0.95
CA ILE A 244 -4.73 9.99 1.13
C ILE A 244 -3.38 9.30 1.03
N TYR A 245 -2.42 9.93 0.37
CA TYR A 245 -1.05 9.46 0.35
C TYR A 245 -0.09 10.64 0.52
N ASP A 246 1.19 10.35 0.76
CA ASP A 246 2.22 11.39 0.78
C ASP A 246 2.65 11.75 -0.64
N ALA A 247 2.29 12.95 -1.10
CA ALA A 247 2.74 13.52 -2.36
C ALA A 247 4.19 14.03 -2.27
N ALA A 248 5.10 13.07 -2.08
CA ALA A 248 6.54 13.26 -2.16
C ALA A 248 6.94 14.12 -3.38
N PRO A 249 8.00 14.95 -3.26
CA PRO A 249 8.43 15.82 -4.34
C PRO A 249 8.91 15.09 -5.59
N ASP A 250 9.46 13.88 -5.42
CA ASP A 250 9.95 13.05 -6.51
C ASP A 250 8.80 12.21 -7.10
N LEU A 251 8.69 12.18 -8.43
CA LEU A 251 7.59 11.45 -9.09
C LEU A 251 7.65 9.93 -8.84
N THR A 252 8.84 9.34 -8.75
CA THR A 252 8.97 7.91 -8.45
C THR A 252 8.44 7.63 -7.06
N GLU A 253 8.88 8.39 -6.07
CA GLU A 253 8.39 8.27 -4.70
C GLU A 253 6.88 8.55 -4.59
N LYS A 254 6.38 9.54 -5.33
CA LYS A 254 4.95 9.84 -5.42
C LYS A 254 4.14 8.65 -5.97
N ILE A 255 4.61 7.99 -7.03
CA ILE A 255 4.00 6.77 -7.58
C ILE A 255 4.04 5.64 -6.54
N LEU A 256 5.17 5.44 -5.86
CA LEU A 256 5.29 4.38 -4.86
C LEU A 256 4.37 4.61 -3.66
N ASN A 257 4.24 5.85 -3.19
CA ASN A 257 3.33 6.16 -2.10
C ASN A 257 1.87 5.96 -2.52
N TYR A 258 1.49 6.40 -3.71
CA TYR A 258 0.15 6.18 -4.25
C TYR A 258 -0.25 4.69 -4.27
N TRP A 259 0.67 3.79 -4.67
CA TRP A 259 0.37 2.36 -4.81
C TRP A 259 0.60 1.54 -3.53
N PHE A 260 1.57 1.91 -2.69
CA PHE A 260 1.98 1.07 -1.57
C PHE A 260 1.79 1.70 -0.18
N ARG A 261 1.71 3.04 -0.10
CA ARG A 261 1.68 3.78 1.17
C ARG A 261 0.62 4.87 1.14
N CYS A 262 -0.62 4.43 1.26
CA CYS A 262 -1.78 5.29 1.35
C CYS A 262 -2.64 4.93 2.57
N ALA A 263 -3.48 5.85 2.97
CA ALA A 263 -4.53 5.66 3.94
C ALA A 263 -5.89 5.66 3.23
N GLN A 264 -6.72 4.67 3.52
CA GLN A 264 -8.11 4.58 3.09
C GLN A 264 -9.02 4.94 4.25
N PHE A 265 -10.09 5.67 3.94
CA PHE A 265 -11.18 5.98 4.84
C PHE A 265 -12.48 5.39 4.28
N ALA A 266 -13.36 4.88 5.14
CA ALA A 266 -14.69 4.47 4.72
C ALA A 266 -15.78 4.93 5.71
N PRO A 267 -16.92 5.43 5.19
CA PRO A 267 -18.08 5.74 6.01
C PRO A 267 -18.84 4.48 6.41
N ASP A 268 -19.70 4.59 7.42
CA ASP A 268 -20.86 3.70 7.59
C ASP A 268 -22.08 4.26 6.84
N ASP A 269 -23.22 3.56 6.94
CA ASP A 269 -24.47 3.92 6.26
C ASP A 269 -25.04 5.29 6.71
N GLU A 270 -24.62 5.82 7.86
CA GLU A 270 -25.05 7.11 8.40
C GLU A 270 -24.03 8.23 8.11
N GLY A 271 -22.99 7.92 7.33
CA GLY A 271 -21.92 8.84 6.96
C GLY A 271 -20.92 9.15 8.07
N SER A 272 -20.88 8.31 9.12
CA SER A 272 -19.87 8.39 10.17
C SER A 272 -18.61 7.62 9.77
N LEU A 273 -17.45 8.00 10.30
CA LEU A 273 -16.21 7.30 10.02
C LEU A 273 -16.20 5.90 10.63
N MET A 274 -16.30 4.88 9.77
CA MET A 274 -16.26 3.48 10.16
C MET A 274 -14.84 2.93 10.16
N LEU A 275 -14.04 3.26 9.14
CA LEU A 275 -12.74 2.61 8.91
C LEU A 275 -11.65 3.61 8.59
N ILE A 276 -10.48 3.42 9.20
CA ILE A 276 -9.18 3.88 8.68
C ILE A 276 -8.33 2.66 8.42
N ARG A 277 -7.75 2.56 7.22
CA ARG A 277 -6.75 1.55 6.90
C ARG A 277 -5.50 2.21 6.35
N LEU A 278 -4.35 1.93 6.94
CA LEU A 278 -3.05 2.32 6.42
C LEU A 278 -2.45 1.13 5.68
N TYR A 279 -1.95 1.37 4.48
CA TYR A 279 -1.21 0.40 3.68
C TYR A 279 0.29 0.68 3.79
N ASP A 280 1.10 -0.38 3.86
CA ASP A 280 2.56 -0.30 3.72
C ASP A 280 3.05 -1.54 2.95
N GLY A 281 2.65 -1.63 1.68
CA GLY A 281 2.95 -2.79 0.82
C GLY A 281 4.45 -3.01 0.56
N LEU A 282 5.32 -2.10 1.03
CA LEU A 282 6.78 -2.23 0.97
C LEU A 282 7.42 -2.57 2.32
N ALA A 283 6.65 -2.78 3.38
CA ALA A 283 7.16 -3.02 4.75
C ALA A 283 8.23 -4.12 4.83
N LYS A 284 8.08 -5.18 4.02
CA LYS A 284 9.05 -6.29 3.90
C LYS A 284 9.56 -6.50 2.48
N ALA A 285 9.38 -5.54 1.59
CA ALA A 285 9.82 -5.66 0.21
C ALA A 285 11.34 -5.48 0.09
N GLU A 286 12.00 -6.37 -0.64
CA GLU A 286 13.43 -6.25 -0.96
C GLU A 286 13.57 -5.59 -2.33
N LYS A 287 14.21 -4.42 -2.40
CA LYS A 287 14.46 -3.74 -3.69
C LYS A 287 15.48 -4.53 -4.50
N LEU A 288 15.05 -5.04 -5.67
CA LEU A 288 15.89 -5.77 -6.61
C LEU A 288 16.72 -4.86 -7.52
N GLY A 289 16.28 -3.62 -7.70
CA GLY A 289 16.97 -2.59 -8.49
C GLY A 289 16.02 -1.62 -9.16
N ASP A 290 16.57 -0.62 -9.84
CA ASP A 290 15.84 0.32 -10.69
C ASP A 290 15.92 -0.15 -12.15
N TYR A 291 14.81 -0.63 -12.68
CA TYR A 291 14.76 -1.29 -13.98
C TYR A 291 14.40 -0.30 -15.08
N PRO A 292 15.09 -0.33 -16.24
CA PRO A 292 14.75 0.53 -17.34
C PRO A 292 13.38 0.17 -17.91
N LEU A 293 12.62 1.21 -18.23
CA LEU A 293 11.26 1.09 -18.75
C LEU A 293 11.22 1.08 -20.28
N ILE A 294 10.23 0.39 -20.83
CA ILE A 294 9.72 0.65 -22.18
C ILE A 294 8.87 1.92 -22.16
N SER A 295 8.71 2.55 -23.31
CA SER A 295 7.78 3.67 -23.48
C SER A 295 6.32 3.20 -23.50
N VAL A 296 5.37 4.09 -23.20
CA VAL A 296 3.93 3.79 -23.34
C VAL A 296 3.57 3.44 -24.79
N ALA A 297 4.24 4.02 -25.79
CA ALA A 297 4.04 3.68 -27.20
C ALA A 297 4.48 2.25 -27.50
N GLU A 298 5.67 1.83 -27.04
CA GLU A 298 6.13 0.44 -27.14
C GLU A 298 5.18 -0.52 -26.40
N ALA A 299 4.64 -0.11 -25.24
CA ALA A 299 3.66 -0.91 -24.51
C ALA A 299 2.32 -1.04 -25.27
N ARG A 300 1.86 0.02 -25.95
CA ARG A 300 0.68 -0.02 -26.84
C ARG A 300 0.91 -0.97 -28.01
N GLU A 301 2.08 -0.95 -28.65
CA GLU A 301 2.42 -1.90 -29.71
C GLU A 301 2.39 -3.35 -29.20
N LYS A 302 2.93 -3.61 -28.00
CA LYS A 302 2.88 -4.93 -27.37
C LYS A 302 1.44 -5.38 -27.08
N LEU A 303 0.62 -4.47 -26.53
CA LEU A 303 -0.81 -4.71 -26.28
C LEU A 303 -1.52 -5.15 -27.57
N LEU A 304 -1.37 -4.41 -28.66
CA LEU A 304 -2.02 -4.69 -29.95
C LEU A 304 -1.51 -5.99 -30.60
N ASN A 305 -0.29 -6.40 -30.28
CA ASN A 305 0.28 -7.68 -30.71
C ASN A 305 -0.09 -8.86 -29.81
N GLY A 306 -0.99 -8.68 -28.83
CA GLY A 306 -1.44 -9.74 -27.93
C GLY A 306 -0.52 -10.00 -26.73
N GLN A 307 0.49 -9.17 -26.49
CA GLN A 307 1.50 -9.37 -25.44
C GLN A 307 1.12 -8.64 -24.14
N TYR A 308 0.00 -9.05 -23.51
CA TYR A 308 -0.56 -8.41 -22.31
C TYR A 308 -1.16 -9.44 -21.34
N GLN A 309 -1.33 -9.11 -20.06
CA GLN A 309 -2.12 -9.87 -19.07
C GLN A 309 -3.48 -9.19 -18.84
N THR A 310 -4.57 -9.94 -18.64
CA THR A 310 -5.90 -9.35 -18.36
C THR A 310 -6.91 -10.35 -17.80
N SER A 311 -7.64 -10.06 -16.73
CA SER A 311 -8.79 -10.91 -16.38
C SER A 311 -9.96 -10.85 -17.38
N VAL A 312 -9.95 -9.90 -18.31
CA VAL A 312 -11.07 -9.70 -19.25
C VAL A 312 -11.22 -10.97 -20.11
N PRO A 313 -12.44 -11.52 -20.25
CA PRO A 313 -12.66 -12.77 -20.98
C PRO A 313 -12.57 -12.62 -22.52
N GLU A 314 -12.17 -11.45 -22.99
CA GLU A 314 -12.13 -11.07 -24.41
C GLU A 314 -10.72 -10.62 -24.80
N ALA A 315 -10.32 -10.94 -26.03
CA ALA A 315 -9.07 -10.44 -26.59
C ALA A 315 -9.14 -8.93 -26.79
N MET A 316 -7.98 -8.26 -26.83
CA MET A 316 -7.88 -6.84 -27.10
C MET A 316 -8.61 -6.49 -28.42
N PRO A 317 -9.70 -5.70 -28.39
CA PRO A 317 -10.60 -5.52 -29.53
C PRO A 317 -10.03 -4.61 -30.63
N GLY A 318 -9.11 -3.70 -30.30
CA GLY A 318 -8.54 -2.74 -31.25
C GLY A 318 -8.02 -1.48 -30.58
N GLU A 319 -7.11 -0.76 -31.25
CA GLU A 319 -6.47 0.45 -30.72
C GLU A 319 -7.48 1.56 -30.41
N GLU A 320 -8.53 1.67 -31.23
CA GLU A 320 -9.60 2.64 -31.12
C GLU A 320 -10.41 2.54 -29.82
N PHE A 321 -10.35 1.39 -29.14
CA PHE A 321 -11.05 1.14 -27.89
C PHE A 321 -10.23 1.49 -26.65
N ILE A 322 -8.95 1.85 -26.80
CA ILE A 322 -8.09 2.23 -25.67
C ILE A 322 -8.53 3.60 -25.15
N ALA A 323 -9.19 3.62 -24.00
CA ALA A 323 -9.71 4.81 -23.35
C ALA A 323 -8.63 5.56 -22.56
N LYS A 324 -7.75 4.82 -21.85
CA LYS A 324 -6.73 5.42 -20.97
C LYS A 324 -5.54 4.48 -20.79
N ALA A 325 -4.35 5.04 -20.60
CA ALA A 325 -3.18 4.33 -20.13
C ALA A 325 -2.72 4.88 -18.77
N GLU A 326 -2.22 4.00 -17.91
CA GLU A 326 -1.67 4.34 -16.59
C GLU A 326 -0.41 3.54 -16.31
N LEU A 327 0.53 4.12 -15.56
CA LEU A 327 1.64 3.38 -14.98
C LEU A 327 1.28 2.98 -13.55
N VAL A 328 1.27 1.67 -13.28
CA VAL A 328 0.74 1.09 -12.04
C VAL A 328 1.68 0.04 -11.46
N TYR A 329 1.52 -0.25 -10.17
CA TYR A 329 2.01 -1.50 -9.58
C TYR A 329 0.82 -2.38 -9.24
N ARG A 330 0.97 -3.69 -9.48
CA ARG A 330 0.10 -4.68 -8.85
C ARG A 330 0.62 -4.94 -7.44
N THR A 331 -0.29 -5.11 -6.48
CA THR A 331 0.01 -5.15 -5.04
C THR A 331 -0.69 -6.31 -4.35
N GLY A 332 -0.25 -6.65 -3.14
CA GLY A 332 -0.92 -7.63 -2.27
C GLY A 332 -0.18 -8.96 -2.19
N ALA A 333 -0.70 -9.87 -1.36
CA ALA A 333 -0.04 -11.13 -1.05
C ALA A 333 0.03 -12.12 -2.23
N GLY A 334 -0.73 -11.91 -3.30
CA GLY A 334 -0.67 -12.73 -4.52
C GLY A 334 0.50 -12.38 -5.46
N GLU A 335 1.15 -11.23 -5.26
CA GLU A 335 2.22 -10.74 -6.13
C GLU A 335 3.59 -11.10 -5.56
N GLU A 336 4.29 -12.09 -6.13
CA GLU A 336 5.65 -12.45 -5.67
C GLU A 336 6.67 -11.34 -5.98
N THR A 337 6.50 -10.67 -7.13
CA THR A 337 7.35 -9.58 -7.58
C THR A 337 6.51 -8.34 -7.80
N LEU A 338 6.88 -7.23 -7.16
CA LEU A 338 6.23 -5.93 -7.31
C LEU A 338 6.98 -5.16 -8.40
N LEU A 339 6.48 -5.26 -9.64
CA LEU A 339 7.01 -4.56 -10.81
C LEU A 339 5.97 -3.61 -11.42
N PRO A 340 6.42 -2.58 -12.15
CA PRO A 340 5.51 -1.65 -12.81
C PRO A 340 4.91 -2.26 -14.08
N TYR A 341 3.67 -1.88 -14.37
CA TYR A 341 2.93 -2.22 -15.57
C TYR A 341 2.33 -0.96 -16.20
N TYR A 342 2.28 -0.92 -17.52
CA TYR A 342 1.30 -0.08 -18.21
C TYR A 342 -0.05 -0.80 -18.17
N ARG A 343 -1.04 -0.18 -17.52
CA ARG A 343 -2.44 -0.62 -17.52
C ARG A 343 -3.22 0.20 -18.53
N PHE A 344 -3.86 -0.48 -19.48
CA PHE A 344 -4.74 0.11 -20.47
C PHE A 344 -6.18 -0.21 -20.11
N TYR A 345 -6.99 0.83 -19.97
CA TYR A 345 -8.44 0.70 -19.89
C TYR A 345 -9.02 0.68 -21.30
N VAL A 346 -9.77 -0.37 -21.62
CA VAL A 346 -10.27 -0.64 -22.96
C VAL A 346 -11.78 -0.80 -22.90
N GLU A 347 -12.50 -0.04 -23.72
CA GLU A 347 -13.96 -0.14 -23.82
C GLU A 347 -14.37 -1.51 -24.39
N LEU A 348 -15.28 -2.19 -23.68
CA LEU A 348 -15.86 -3.47 -24.06
C LEU A 348 -17.27 -3.23 -24.60
N GLU A 349 -17.39 -3.00 -25.90
CA GLU A 349 -18.66 -2.62 -26.55
C GLU A 349 -19.76 -3.68 -26.34
N ASP A 350 -19.41 -4.96 -26.38
CA ASP A 350 -20.35 -6.07 -26.17
C ASP A 350 -20.91 -6.11 -24.73
N MET A 351 -20.31 -5.35 -23.82
CA MET A 351 -20.75 -5.20 -22.43
C MET A 351 -21.37 -3.82 -22.13
N ALA A 352 -21.69 -3.03 -23.17
CA ALA A 352 -22.42 -1.78 -23.02
C ALA A 352 -23.85 -2.01 -22.51
N ARG A 353 -24.33 -1.11 -21.65
CA ARG A 353 -25.66 -1.18 -21.04
C ARG A 353 -26.66 -0.28 -21.77
N GLU A 354 -27.94 -0.65 -21.72
CA GLU A 354 -29.03 0.11 -22.36
C GLU A 354 -29.16 1.56 -21.84
N ASN A 355 -28.73 1.81 -20.60
CA ASN A 355 -28.71 3.15 -20.00
C ASN A 355 -27.52 4.02 -20.47
N GLY A 356 -26.69 3.54 -21.39
CA GLY A 356 -25.51 4.23 -21.89
C GLY A 356 -24.25 4.03 -21.04
N LEU A 357 -24.32 3.24 -19.97
CA LEU A 357 -23.17 2.91 -19.15
C LEU A 357 -22.24 1.94 -19.90
N LYS A 358 -20.95 2.29 -19.95
CA LYS A 358 -19.90 1.55 -20.66
C LYS A 358 -19.05 0.77 -19.66
N THR A 359 -18.49 -0.35 -20.11
CA THR A 359 -17.55 -1.16 -19.33
C THR A 359 -16.15 -0.98 -19.90
N PHE A 360 -15.18 -0.65 -19.05
CA PHE A 360 -13.77 -0.51 -19.40
C PHE A 360 -12.95 -1.59 -18.69
N GLY A 361 -12.46 -2.57 -19.45
CA GLY A 361 -11.64 -3.67 -18.94
C GLY A 361 -10.15 -3.29 -18.84
N ALA A 362 -9.43 -3.84 -17.86
CA ALA A 362 -8.02 -3.58 -17.65
C ALA A 362 -7.10 -4.59 -18.36
N TYR A 363 -6.16 -4.09 -19.16
CA TYR A 363 -5.13 -4.87 -19.85
C TYR A 363 -3.73 -4.40 -19.45
N TYR A 364 -2.84 -5.32 -19.11
CA TYR A 364 -1.55 -5.03 -18.48
C TYR A 364 -0.37 -5.43 -19.36
N VAL A 365 0.57 -4.52 -19.56
CA VAL A 365 1.85 -4.79 -20.21
C VAL A 365 2.97 -4.49 -19.21
N PRO A 366 3.89 -5.43 -18.91
CA PRO A 366 5.04 -5.14 -18.06
C PRO A 366 5.78 -3.91 -18.57
N ALA A 367 6.02 -2.92 -17.71
CA ALA A 367 6.68 -1.68 -18.11
C ALA A 367 8.21 -1.83 -18.18
N VAL A 368 8.76 -2.91 -17.63
CA VAL A 368 10.20 -3.21 -17.64
C VAL A 368 10.64 -3.69 -19.03
N LYS A 369 11.83 -3.28 -19.48
CA LYS A 369 12.41 -3.77 -20.74
C LYS A 369 12.55 -5.29 -20.77
N ASP A 370 12.19 -5.87 -21.91
CA ASP A 370 12.24 -7.29 -22.25
C ASP A 370 13.56 -7.98 -21.88
N GLU A 371 14.70 -7.30 -22.04
CA GLU A 371 16.03 -7.82 -21.72
C GLU A 371 16.23 -8.11 -20.22
N TYR A 372 15.33 -7.68 -19.35
CA TYR A 372 15.31 -7.99 -17.92
C TYR A 372 14.23 -9.00 -17.51
N ILE A 373 13.35 -9.40 -18.42
CA ILE A 373 12.28 -10.37 -18.13
C ILE A 373 12.76 -11.79 -18.49
N GLU A 374 12.44 -12.78 -17.64
CA GLU A 374 12.62 -14.21 -17.92
C GLU A 374 11.52 -14.74 -18.84
N GLY A 375 11.87 -15.68 -19.73
CA GLY A 375 10.85 -16.43 -20.48
C GLY A 375 10.00 -15.60 -21.45
N ILE A 376 10.47 -14.46 -21.94
CA ILE A 376 9.63 -13.59 -22.80
C ILE A 376 9.12 -14.28 -24.07
N ALA A 377 9.88 -15.24 -24.62
CA ALA A 377 9.47 -16.02 -25.78
C ALA A 377 8.28 -16.97 -25.51
N THR A 378 8.01 -17.27 -24.24
CA THR A 378 6.84 -18.04 -23.78
C THR A 378 5.78 -17.17 -23.11
N TYR A 379 6.06 -15.88 -22.92
CA TYR A 379 5.09 -14.91 -22.42
C TYR A 379 4.22 -14.46 -23.59
N ASP A 380 3.15 -15.20 -23.84
CA ASP A 380 2.16 -14.88 -24.87
C ASP A 380 1.01 -14.01 -24.33
N GLY A 381 1.11 -13.56 -23.08
CA GLY A 381 0.10 -12.76 -22.40
C GLY A 381 -1.18 -13.53 -22.02
N ARG A 382 -1.36 -14.73 -22.55
CA ARG A 382 -2.61 -15.48 -22.38
C ARG A 382 -2.63 -16.24 -21.07
N PHE A 383 -3.83 -16.40 -20.54
CA PHE A 383 -4.11 -17.32 -19.45
C PHE A 383 -4.05 -18.73 -20.01
N ASN A 384 -3.37 -19.64 -19.31
CA ASN A 384 -3.55 -21.07 -19.56
C ASN A 384 -4.92 -21.53 -19.06
#